data_AF-A0AAV4NBN8-F1
#
_entry.id   AF-A0AAV4NBN8-F1
#
_cell.length_a   1.000
_cell.length_b   1.000
_cell.length_c   1.000
_cell.angle_alpha   90.00
_cell.angle_beta   90.00
_cell.angle_gamma   90.00
#
_symmetry.space_group_name_H-M   'P 1'
#
loop_
_entity.id
_entity.type
_entity.pdbx_description
1 polymer ?
#
loop_
_entity_poly.entity_id
_entity_poly.type
_entity_poly.pdbx_seq_one_letter_code
_entity_poly.pdbx_strand_id
1 'polypeptide(L)' 'MSSNNVKGAPSDRIVKSVPFPPSHKLTISEVFDTKTDKVRVDVLKQHFVLEGRLEESCALKIINEGQLF' A
#
# COMPACT_ATOMS: atom_id res chain seq x y z
N MET A 1 14.41 14.92 5.93
CA MET A 1 13.04 15.28 6.34
C MET A 1 12.08 14.35 5.60
N SER A 2 11.41 13.45 6.32
CA SER A 2 10.10 12.87 5.98
C SER A 2 9.64 12.06 7.19
N SER A 3 8.46 12.44 7.69
CA SER A 3 8.00 12.28 9.05
C SER A 3 7.39 10.90 9.35
N ASN A 4 7.61 10.47 10.60
CA ASN A 4 6.75 9.68 11.48
C ASN A 4 5.97 8.47 10.91
N ASN A 5 6.42 7.27 11.30
CA ASN A 5 5.52 6.15 11.56
C ASN A 5 5.81 5.56 12.95
N VAL A 6 5.38 6.26 13.99
CA VAL A 6 5.23 5.68 15.32
C VAL A 6 3.72 5.44 15.52
N LYS A 7 3.26 4.23 15.20
CA LYS A 7 2.01 3.68 15.73
C LYS A 7 2.38 2.50 16.61
N GLY A 8 2.17 2.66 17.91
CA GLY A 8 2.72 1.83 18.98
C GLY A 8 2.49 0.33 18.79
N ALA A 9 3.53 -0.45 19.09
CA ALA A 9 3.39 -1.88 19.27
C ALA A 9 2.43 -2.14 20.44
N PRO A 10 1.47 -3.08 20.33
CA PRO A 10 1.06 -3.78 21.54
C PRO A 10 2.31 -4.47 22.07
N SER A 11 2.83 -3.95 23.17
CA SER A 11 3.84 -4.62 23.99
C SER A 11 3.38 -6.07 24.24
N ASP A 12 4.32 -7.00 24.03
CA ASP A 12 4.19 -8.47 24.11
C ASP A 12 3.67 -9.24 22.88
N ARG A 13 4.26 -8.98 21.71
CA ARG A 13 4.29 -10.01 20.66
C ARG A 13 5.24 -11.16 21.07
N ILE A 14 4.69 -12.37 21.21
CA ILE A 14 5.45 -13.60 21.56
C ILE A 14 6.53 -13.90 20.52
N VAL A 15 6.23 -13.71 19.23
CA VAL A 15 7.15 -14.00 18.12
C VAL A 15 7.66 -12.70 17.51
N LYS A 16 8.85 -12.25 17.95
CA LYS A 16 9.47 -10.98 17.52
C LYS A 16 10.08 -11.02 16.11
N SER A 17 10.30 -12.20 15.54
CA SER A 17 10.95 -12.37 14.22
C SER A 17 10.02 -12.09 13.04
N VAL A 18 8.70 -12.09 13.25
CA VAL A 18 7.74 -11.87 12.19
C VAL A 18 7.51 -10.35 12.06
N PRO A 19 7.65 -9.78 10.85
CA PRO A 19 7.41 -8.36 10.64
C PRO A 19 5.95 -7.98 10.91
N PHE A 20 5.71 -6.70 11.15
CA PHE A 20 4.35 -6.16 11.19
C PHE A 20 3.94 -5.74 9.77
N PRO A 21 2.67 -5.93 9.40
CA PRO A 21 2.17 -5.41 8.14
C PRO A 21 2.21 -3.87 8.13
N PRO A 22 2.43 -3.22 6.98
CA PRO A 22 2.32 -1.78 6.84
C PRO A 22 0.92 -1.29 7.20
N SER A 23 0.84 -0.40 8.19
CA SER A 23 -0.39 0.30 8.55
C SER A 23 -0.80 1.37 7.53
N HIS A 24 0.12 1.78 6.66
CA HIS A 24 -0.13 2.79 5.63
C HIS A 24 -0.91 2.18 4.47
N LYS A 25 -1.98 2.87 4.07
CA LYS A 25 -2.73 2.52 2.87
C LYS A 25 -2.21 3.34 1.72
N LEU A 26 -1.81 2.70 0.62
CA LEU A 26 -1.38 3.45 -0.56
C LEU A 26 -2.55 4.23 -1.15
N THR A 27 -2.25 5.47 -1.49
CA THR A 27 -3.17 6.43 -2.10
C THR A 27 -3.09 6.37 -3.62
N ILE A 28 -4.08 6.96 -4.30
CA ILE A 28 -4.11 7.06 -5.78
C ILE A 28 -2.82 7.70 -6.31
N SER A 29 -2.33 8.75 -5.66
CA SER A 29 -1.12 9.49 -6.06
C SER A 29 0.16 8.65 -5.98
N GLU A 30 0.19 7.65 -5.10
CA GLU A 30 1.35 6.75 -4.93
C GLU A 30 1.29 5.59 -5.93
N VAL A 31 0.08 5.14 -6.26
CA VAL A 31 -0.16 4.00 -7.15
C VAL A 31 -0.18 4.40 -8.62
N PHE A 32 -0.72 5.56 -8.95
CA PHE A 32 -0.84 6.06 -10.33
C PHE A 32 0.20 7.14 -10.61
N ASP A 33 0.87 7.04 -11.74
CA ASP A 33 1.76 8.09 -12.21
C ASP A 33 0.95 9.26 -12.78
N THR A 34 1.18 10.47 -12.27
CA THR A 34 0.46 11.69 -12.67
C THR A 34 0.71 12.10 -14.12
N LYS A 35 1.74 11.56 -14.78
CA LYS A 35 2.07 11.88 -16.17
C LYS A 35 1.52 10.90 -17.18
N THR A 36 1.43 9.63 -16.81
CA THR A 36 1.07 8.55 -17.73
C THR A 36 -0.27 7.93 -17.40
N ASP A 37 -0.85 8.27 -16.24
CA ASP A 37 -2.03 7.64 -15.63
C ASP A 37 -1.90 6.12 -15.49
N LYS A 38 -0.68 5.58 -15.66
CA LYS A 38 -0.42 4.16 -15.54
C LYS A 38 -0.20 3.78 -14.08
N VAL A 39 -0.67 2.59 -13.75
CA VAL A 39 -0.43 1.96 -12.47
C VAL A 39 1.05 1.59 -12.33
N ARG A 40 1.66 2.01 -11.22
CA ARG A 40 3.05 1.71 -10.84
C ARG A 40 3.11 0.32 -10.22
N VAL A 41 3.22 -0.69 -11.08
CA VAL A 41 3.19 -2.11 -10.69
C VAL A 41 4.28 -2.47 -9.67
N ASP A 42 5.46 -1.85 -9.76
CA ASP A 42 6.56 -2.12 -8.83
C ASP A 42 6.22 -1.70 -7.40
N VAL A 43 5.55 -0.55 -7.23
CA VAL A 43 5.11 -0.02 -5.93
C VAL A 43 4.06 -0.95 -5.32
N LEU A 44 3.06 -1.35 -6.11
CA LEU A 44 2.03 -2.30 -5.68
C LEU A 44 2.63 -3.64 -5.28
N LYS A 45 3.55 -4.17 -6.08
CA LYS A 45 4.21 -5.45 -5.81
C LYS A 45 4.96 -5.41 -4.48
N GLN A 46 5.77 -4.38 -4.25
CA GLN A 46 6.52 -4.23 -3.01
C GLN A 46 5.57 -4.11 -1.81
N HIS A 47 4.49 -3.34 -1.93
CA HIS A 47 3.55 -3.12 -0.83
C HIS A 47 2.73 -4.37 -0.50
N PHE A 48 2.25 -5.11 -1.49
CA PHE A 48 1.47 -6.33 -1.28
C PHE A 48 2.31 -7.50 -0.73
N VAL A 49 3.59 -7.60 -1.08
CA VAL A 49 4.51 -8.58 -0.47
C VAL A 49 4.63 -8.37 1.05
N LEU A 50 4.50 -7.12 1.50
CA LEU A 50 4.51 -6.77 2.91
C LEU A 50 3.12 -6.83 3.56
N GLU A 51 2.10 -7.32 2.86
CA GLU A 51 0.69 -7.34 3.32
C GLU A 51 0.06 -5.94 3.47
N GLY A 52 0.62 -4.94 2.78
CA GLY A 52 0.10 -3.59 2.74
C GLY A 52 -1.24 -3.50 2.00
N ARG A 53 -2.07 -2.51 2.36
CA ARG A 53 -3.40 -2.30 1.75
C ARG A 53 -3.44 -1.04 0.89
N LEU A 54 -4.45 -0.95 0.03
CA LEU A 54 -4.78 0.26 -0.72
C LEU A 54 -5.93 1.01 -0.06
N GLU A 55 -6.06 2.28 -0.40
CA GLU A 55 -7.31 3.01 -0.23
C GLU A 55 -8.39 2.42 -1.15
N GLU A 56 -9.65 2.47 -0.71
CA GLU A 56 -10.79 1.91 -1.44
C GLU A 56 -10.96 2.54 -2.82
N SER A 57 -10.88 3.87 -2.90
CA SER A 57 -10.94 4.64 -4.15
C SER A 57 -9.88 4.20 -5.16
N CYS A 58 -8.66 3.93 -4.68
CA CYS A 58 -7.57 3.43 -5.50
C CYS A 58 -7.83 1.99 -5.99
N ALA A 59 -8.31 1.11 -5.12
CA ALA A 59 -8.63 -0.27 -5.48
C ALA A 59 -9.74 -0.34 -6.53
N LEU A 60 -10.81 0.45 -6.35
CA LEU A 60 -11.91 0.55 -7.31
C LEU A 60 -11.43 1.04 -8.68
N LYS A 61 -10.54 2.03 -8.72
CA LYS A 61 -9.98 2.54 -9.99
C LYS A 61 -9.23 1.45 -10.75
N ILE A 62 -8.38 0.67 -10.08
CA ILE A 62 -7.64 -0.44 -10.70
C ILE A 62 -8.61 -1.49 -11.26
N ILE A 63 -9.64 -1.87 -10.49
CA ILE A 63 -10.63 -2.87 -10.92
C ILE A 63 -11.39 -2.37 -12.16
N ASN A 64 -11.87 -1.13 -12.14
CA ASN A 64 -12.63 -0.54 -13.24
C ASN A 64 -11.79 -0.38 -14.51
N GLU A 65 -10.51 -0.03 -14.40
CA GLU A 65 -9.59 0.03 -15.56
C GLU A 65 -9.30 -1.37 -16.13
N GLY A 66 -9.18 -2.39 -15.28
CA GLY A 66 -8.96 -3.77 -15.71
C GLY A 66 -10.21 -4.45 -16.30
N GLN A 67 -11.41 -3.95 -15.99
CA GLN A 67 -12.68 -4.49 -16.48
C GLN A 67 -13.00 -4.05 -17.93
N LEU A 68 -12.21 -3.13 -18.50
CA LEU A 68 -12.37 -2.70 -19.89
C LEU A 68 -11.86 -3.80 -20.85
N PHE A 69 -12.70 -4.79 -21.10
CA PHE A 69 -12.62 -5.74 -22.22
C PHE A 69 -13.90 -5.65 -23.06
#